data_AF-A0A6A7XZS3-F1
#
_entry.id   AF-A0A6A7XZS3-F1
#
_cell.length_a   1.000
_cell.length_b   1.000
_cell.length_c   1.000
_cell.angle_alpha   90.00
_cell.angle_beta   90.00
_cell.angle_gamma   90.00
#
_symmetry.space_group_name_H-M   'P 1'
#
loop_
_entity.id
_entity.type
_entity.pdbx_description
1 polymer ?
#
loop_
_entity_poly.entity_id
_entity_poly.type
_entity_poly.pdbx_seq_one_letter_code
_entity_poly.pdbx_strand_id
1 'polypeptide(L)' 'MFKPVTHRLAAAWKRFNAYSPELDYLNAAGDRIDLESRQREIDRGRFQSRPFGY' A
#
# COMPACT_ATOMS: atom_id res chain seq x y z
N MET A 1 1.12 20.18 -29.32
CA MET A 1 0.87 18.72 -29.37
C MET A 1 -0.15 18.38 -28.29
N PHE A 2 -1.38 18.03 -28.67
CA PHE A 2 -2.44 17.66 -27.74
C PHE A 2 -2.09 16.32 -27.07
N LYS A 3 -1.72 16.36 -25.78
CA LYS A 3 -1.54 15.13 -24.99
C LYS A 3 -2.93 14.53 -24.76
N PRO A 4 -3.22 13.32 -25.24
CA PRO A 4 -4.56 12.75 -25.17
C PRO A 4 -4.99 12.55 -23.70
N VAL A 5 -6.28 12.78 -23.44
CA VAL A 5 -6.93 12.66 -22.12
C VAL A 5 -6.68 11.28 -21.47
N THR A 6 -6.39 10.27 -22.28
CA THR A 6 -5.98 8.91 -21.87
C THR A 6 -4.80 8.89 -20.90
N HIS A 7 -3.85 9.82 -21.04
CA HIS A 7 -2.67 9.85 -20.15
C HIS A 7 -3.03 10.27 -18.72
N ARG A 8 -4.07 11.09 -18.54
CA ARG A 8 -4.58 11.48 -17.21
C ARG A 8 -5.35 10.35 -16.55
N LEU A 9 -6.14 9.61 -17.32
CA LEU A 9 -6.89 8.45 -16.82
C LEU A 9 -5.97 7.30 -16.41
N ALA A 10 -4.96 6.99 -17.23
CA ALA A 10 -3.96 5.97 -16.89
C ALA A 10 -3.15 6.34 -15.62
N ALA A 11 -2.80 7.60 -15.45
CA ALA A 11 -2.12 8.08 -14.24
C ALA A 11 -3.01 8.00 -12.99
N ALA A 12 -4.29 8.35 -13.12
CA ALA A 12 -5.26 8.22 -12.04
C ALA A 12 -5.49 6.75 -11.65
N TRP A 13 -5.59 5.85 -12.63
CA TRP A 13 -5.69 4.41 -12.40
C TRP A 13 -4.43 3.83 -11.74
N LYS A 14 -3.24 4.25 -12.17
CA LYS A 14 -1.97 3.85 -11.55
C LYS A 14 -1.86 4.34 -10.10
N ARG A 15 -2.39 5.52 -9.80
CA ARG A 15 -2.50 6.04 -8.42
C ARG A 15 -3.55 5.28 -7.59
N PHE A 16 -4.68 4.92 -8.19
CA PHE A 16 -5.71 4.13 -7.52
C PHE A 16 -5.20 2.73 -7.15
N ASN A 17 -4.38 2.15 -8.03
CA ASN A 17 -3.73 0.86 -7.81
C ASN A 17 -2.47 0.95 -6.92
N ALA A 18 -2.13 2.15 -6.42
CA ALA A 18 -1.03 2.37 -5.47
C ALA A 18 -1.51 2.40 -4.01
N TYR A 19 -2.77 2.05 -3.76
CA TYR A 19 -3.25 1.84 -2.39
C TYR A 19 -2.48 0.68 -1.77
N SER A 20 -1.56 1.02 -0.87
CA SER A 20 -0.78 0.06 -0.09
C SER A 20 -1.40 -0.03 1.31
N PRO A 21 -2.06 -1.14 1.64
CA PRO A 21 -2.60 -1.34 2.98
C PRO A 21 -1.50 -1.37 4.05
N GLU A 22 -0.26 -1.71 3.68
CA GLU A 22 0.91 -1.62 4.55
C GLU A 22 1.21 -0.17 4.93
N LEU A 23 1.20 0.75 3.96
CA LEU A 23 1.46 2.16 4.22
C LEU A 23 0.35 2.81 5.03
N ASP A 24 -0.92 2.48 4.76
CA ASP A 24 -2.05 2.96 5.57
C ASP A 24 -1.92 2.47 7.02
N TYR A 25 -1.54 1.20 7.20
CA TYR A 25 -1.32 0.61 8.51
C TYR A 25 -0.18 1.27 9.29
N LEU A 26 0.92 1.61 8.62
CA LEU A 26 2.02 2.37 9.23
C LEU A 26 1.62 3.82 9.54
N ASN A 27 0.86 4.48 8.66
CA ASN A 27 0.41 5.86 8.85
C ASN A 27 -0.60 6.00 9.98
N ALA A 28 -1.31 4.93 10.33
CA ALA A 28 -2.21 4.89 11.48
C ALA A 28 -1.47 4.75 12.83
N ALA A 29 -0.13 4.77 12.84
CA ALA A 29 0.65 4.73 14.08
C ALA A 29 0.53 6.05 14.87
N GLY A 30 0.24 5.95 16.16
CA GLY A 30 0.11 7.12 17.05
C GLY A 30 1.44 7.66 17.57
N ASP A 31 2.44 6.79 17.67
CA ASP A 31 3.76 7.10 18.21
C ASP A 31 4.83 6.21 17.57
N ARG A 32 6.10 6.45 17.92
CA ARG A 32 7.24 5.75 17.35
C ARG A 32 7.29 4.25 17.73
N ILE A 33 6.89 3.90 18.94
CA ILE A 33 6.93 2.52 19.43
C ILE A 33 5.82 1.70 18.75
N ASP A 34 4.65 2.31 18.56
CA ASP A 34 3.57 1.74 17.75
C ASP A 34 4.04 1.53 16.30
N LEU A 35 4.67 2.53 15.69
CA LEU A 35 5.21 2.42 14.33
C LEU A 35 6.20 1.25 14.18
N GLU A 36 7.15 1.10 15.11
CA GLU A 36 8.11 -0.01 15.12
C GLU A 36 7.42 -1.37 15.31
N SER A 37 6.39 -1.43 16.16
CA SER A 37 5.60 -2.64 16.38
C SER A 37 4.86 -3.05 15.11
N ARG A 38 4.22 -2.09 14.43
CA ARG A 38 3.51 -2.32 13.16
C ARG A 38 4.43 -2.71 12.03
N GLN A 39 5.62 -2.11 11.96
CA GLN A 39 6.66 -2.50 11.02
C GLN A 39 7.05 -3.97 11.21
N ARG A 40 7.27 -4.40 12.46
CA ARG A 40 7.56 -5.82 12.77
C ARG A 40 6.42 -6.76 12.40
N GLU A 41 5.16 -6.34 12.52
CA GLU A 41 4.02 -7.14 12.10
C GLU A 41 3.96 -7.30 10.57
N ILE A 42 4.27 -6.24 9.83
CA ILE A 42 4.44 -6.30 8.37
C ILE A 42 5.56 -7.27 8.01
N ASP A 43 6.72 -7.16 8.66
CA ASP A 43 7.87 -8.04 8.43
C ASP A 43 7.56 -9.52 8.75
N ARG A 44 6.67 -9.77 9.72
CA ARG A 44 6.13 -11.10 10.04
C ARG A 44 5.10 -11.63 9.03
N GLY A 45 4.81 -10.86 7.99
CA GLY A 45 3.90 -11.25 6.93
C GLY A 45 2.43 -10.99 7.22
N ARG A 46 2.09 -9.98 8.05
CA ARG A 46 0.68 -9.58 8.31
C ARG A 46 -0.13 -9.34 7.03
N PHE A 47 0.50 -8.82 5.99
CA PHE A 47 -0.11 -8.55 4.68
C PHE A 47 0.26 -9.58 3.62
N GLN A 48 1.03 -10.60 3.98
CA GLN A 48 1.36 -11.69 3.09
C GLN A 48 0.10 -12.55 2.93
N SER A 49 -0.59 -12.37 1.80
CA SER A 49 -1.67 -13.26 1.41
C SER A 49 -1.08 -14.67 1.31
N ARG A 50 -1.40 -15.52 2.29
CA ARG A 50 -0.94 -16.91 2.30
C ARG A 50 -1.37 -17.50 0.96
N PRO A 51 -0.45 -18.04 0.13
CA PRO A 51 -0.87 -18.77 -1.04
C PRO A 51 -1.71 -19.93 -0.50
N PHE A 52 -2.98 -19.97 -0.91
CA PHE A 52 -3.90 -21.03 -0.57
C PHE A 52 -3.17 -22.37 -0.77
N GLY A 53 -3.05 -23.13 0.31
CA GLY A 53 -2.52 -24.48 0.26
C GLY A 53 -3.43 -25.36 -0.58
N TYR A 54 -2.84 -26.00 -1.59
CA TYR A 54 -3.19 -27.33 -2.08
C TYR A 54 -1.89 -28.12 -2.20
#